data_AF-A0A8J8DI70-F1
#
_entry.id   AF-A0A8J8DI70-F1
#
_cell.length_a   1.000
_cell.length_b   1.000
_cell.length_c   1.000
_cell.angle_alpha   90.00
_cell.angle_beta   90.00
_cell.angle_gamma   90.00
#
_symmetry.space_group_name_H-M   'P 1'
#
loop_
_entity.id
_entity.type
_entity.pdbx_description
1 polymer ?
#
loop_
_entity_poly.entity_id
_entity_poly.type
_entity_poly.pdbx_seq_one_letter_code
_entity_poly.pdbx_strand_id
1 'polypeptide(L)'
;MKGKLLLVLLLIAGAYLYLNWDFQIPDDLSPEQVIDTAKNVTNSLGETSGVTETPSSTGTEGSTTIAENVTVLTSDSGTVIRFKTEVIDESLIGVAYALAKKEHENGSENIRVEAYFGDEPILALTVENGDFDNATFEDIRRPEFRIETDLGLFDVLVHNVTVTNDTASVSLEYLAGEDSFWRDYARMSLAILEDAPWVERVEILYLGERNVSVSVSSNALLKALSGELSPEEFGDAVKIVELEKE
;
A
#
# COMPACT_ATOMS: atom_id res chain seq x y z
N MET A 1 -23.42 33.50 0.43
CA MET A 1 -23.63 33.22 -1.03
C MET A 1 -22.45 33.64 -1.92
N LYS A 2 -21.67 34.70 -1.65
CA LYS A 2 -20.59 35.13 -2.57
C LYS A 2 -19.34 34.23 -2.62
N GLY A 3 -18.97 33.57 -1.51
CA GLY A 3 -17.77 32.70 -1.46
C GLY A 3 -17.86 31.43 -2.31
N LYS A 4 -19.05 30.80 -2.41
CA LYS A 4 -19.23 29.59 -3.23
C LYS A 4 -19.00 29.85 -4.73
N LEU A 5 -19.31 31.07 -5.22
CA LEU A 5 -19.07 31.44 -6.62
C LEU A 5 -17.56 31.54 -6.93
N LEU A 6 -16.75 32.02 -5.98
CA LEU A 6 -15.31 32.14 -6.14
C LEU A 6 -14.65 30.75 -6.23
N LEU A 7 -15.08 29.82 -5.35
CA LEU A 7 -14.56 28.45 -5.32
C LEU A 7 -14.95 27.66 -6.59
N VAL A 8 -16.19 27.81 -7.08
CA VAL A 8 -16.62 27.23 -8.37
C VAL A 8 -15.84 27.84 -9.55
N LEU A 9 -15.55 29.15 -9.54
CA LEU A 9 -14.71 29.78 -10.58
C LEU A 9 -13.26 29.30 -10.54
N LEU A 10 -12.70 29.02 -9.35
CA LEU A 10 -11.36 28.43 -9.21
C LEU A 10 -11.31 26.98 -9.70
N LEU A 11 -12.30 26.16 -9.37
CA LEU A 11 -12.42 24.78 -9.88
C LEU A 11 -12.52 24.75 -11.41
N ILE A 12 -13.35 25.61 -12.01
CA ILE A 12 -13.47 25.73 -13.48
C ILE A 12 -12.16 26.23 -14.11
N ALA A 13 -11.46 27.18 -13.47
CA ALA A 13 -10.16 27.66 -13.96
C ALA A 13 -9.07 26.57 -13.90
N GLY A 14 -9.03 25.77 -12.83
CA GLY A 14 -8.14 24.61 -12.71
C GLY A 14 -8.42 23.56 -13.80
N ALA A 15 -9.69 23.19 -13.98
CA ALA A 15 -10.12 22.25 -15.02
C ALA A 15 -9.83 22.76 -16.45
N TYR A 16 -9.98 24.06 -16.70
CA TYR A 16 -9.69 24.66 -18.01
C TYR A 16 -8.18 24.67 -18.35
N LEU A 17 -7.31 24.84 -17.35
CA LEU A 17 -5.86 24.69 -17.53
C LEU A 17 -5.45 23.21 -17.70
N TYR A 18 -6.12 22.29 -17.00
CA TYR A 18 -5.92 20.85 -17.14
C TYR A 18 -6.28 20.32 -18.55
N LEU A 19 -7.36 20.80 -19.15
CA LEU A 19 -7.82 20.35 -20.49
C LEU A 19 -7.07 20.97 -21.67
N ASN A 20 -6.28 22.03 -21.47
CA ASN A 20 -5.57 22.74 -22.55
C ASN A 20 -4.04 22.55 -22.55
N TRP A 21 -3.46 21.88 -21.53
CA TRP A 21 -2.03 21.58 -21.53
C TRP A 21 -1.72 20.18 -22.08
N ASP A 22 -1.45 20.16 -23.37
CA ASP A 22 -0.76 19.09 -24.09
C ASP A 22 0.66 18.93 -23.53
N PHE A 23 0.82 18.12 -22.48
CA PHE A 23 2.12 17.89 -21.85
C PHE A 23 2.87 16.77 -22.58
N GLN A 24 3.60 17.17 -23.62
CA GLN A 24 4.59 16.31 -24.26
C GLN A 24 5.62 15.85 -23.21
N ILE A 25 5.73 14.53 -23.03
CA ILE A 25 6.82 13.91 -22.29
C ILE A 25 8.13 14.31 -22.99
N PRO A 26 9.15 14.85 -22.29
CA PRO A 26 10.44 15.12 -22.90
C PRO A 26 11.10 13.82 -23.38
N ASP A 27 11.50 13.75 -24.65
CA ASP A 27 12.07 12.59 -25.34
C ASP A 27 13.46 12.12 -24.85
N ASP A 28 13.90 12.48 -23.63
CA ASP A 28 15.16 11.99 -23.05
C ASP A 28 15.09 11.76 -21.54
N LEU A 29 14.53 10.59 -21.19
CA LEU A 29 14.88 9.85 -19.96
C LEU A 29 15.14 8.39 -20.34
N SER A 30 16.23 8.16 -21.06
CA SER A 30 16.71 6.80 -21.35
C SER A 30 17.08 6.07 -20.04
N PRO A 31 16.64 4.81 -19.82
CA PRO A 31 16.87 4.07 -18.56
C PRO A 31 18.35 3.85 -18.19
N GLU A 32 19.27 4.09 -19.13
CA GLU A 32 20.70 3.79 -19.00
C GLU A 32 21.45 4.79 -18.11
N GLN A 33 20.94 6.02 -17.90
CA GLN A 33 21.64 7.04 -17.09
C GLN A 33 21.37 6.94 -15.57
N VAL A 34 20.29 6.26 -15.14
CA VAL A 34 19.96 6.12 -13.71
C VAL A 34 20.92 5.14 -13.00
N ILE A 35 21.47 4.17 -13.75
CA ILE A 35 22.28 3.05 -13.22
C ILE A 35 23.65 3.48 -12.67
N ASP A 36 24.25 4.56 -13.19
CA ASP A 36 25.58 5.01 -12.71
C ASP A 36 25.53 6.00 -11.55
N THR A 37 24.40 6.66 -11.29
CA THR A 37 24.27 7.55 -10.11
C THR A 37 24.17 6.76 -8.81
N ALA A 38 23.56 5.57 -8.83
CA ALA A 38 23.39 4.71 -7.66
C ALA A 38 24.70 4.10 -7.12
N LYS A 39 25.75 3.97 -7.95
CA LYS A 39 27.03 3.34 -7.55
C LYS A 39 27.92 4.19 -6.65
N ASN A 40 27.63 5.48 -6.47
CA ASN A 40 28.52 6.42 -5.78
C ASN A 40 28.09 6.80 -4.34
N VAL A 41 26.95 6.29 -3.84
CA VAL A 41 26.40 6.73 -2.54
C VAL A 41 26.67 5.73 -1.40
N THR A 42 26.89 4.44 -1.69
CA THR A 42 26.96 3.34 -0.70
C THR A 42 28.28 3.20 0.07
N ASN A 43 29.09 4.28 0.17
CA ASN A 43 30.40 4.27 0.85
C ASN A 43 30.49 5.32 1.97
N SER A 44 29.50 5.35 2.88
CA SER A 44 29.61 6.09 4.13
C SER A 44 28.56 5.68 5.16
N LEU A 45 28.98 4.88 6.16
CA LEU A 45 28.56 4.80 7.59
C LEU A 45 28.52 3.34 8.05
N GLY A 46 29.15 3.04 9.19
CA GLY A 46 29.27 1.69 9.71
C GLY A 46 29.14 1.60 11.23
N GLU A 47 28.96 0.36 11.69
CA GLU A 47 29.19 -0.22 13.02
C GLU A 47 28.70 0.53 14.29
N THR A 48 27.89 -0.13 15.13
CA THR A 48 28.42 -0.83 16.33
C THR A 48 27.38 -1.66 17.13
N SER A 49 27.89 -2.74 17.72
CA SER A 49 27.29 -3.89 18.42
C SER A 49 26.47 -3.69 19.71
N GLY A 50 25.67 -4.71 20.09
CA GLY A 50 25.21 -4.96 21.47
C GLY A 50 24.27 -6.19 21.63
N VAL A 51 24.56 -7.14 22.53
CA VAL A 51 23.90 -8.48 22.66
C VAL A 51 23.25 -8.67 24.05
N THR A 52 22.25 -9.57 24.19
CA THR A 52 22.15 -10.68 25.21
C THR A 52 20.74 -11.00 25.80
N GLU A 53 20.16 -12.11 25.30
CA GLU A 53 19.46 -13.26 25.96
C GLU A 53 18.22 -13.15 26.89
N THR A 54 17.26 -14.06 26.58
CA THR A 54 16.00 -14.49 27.25
C THR A 54 16.24 -15.56 28.36
N PRO A 55 15.25 -16.06 29.15
CA PRO A 55 14.12 -16.90 28.71
C PRO A 55 12.82 -16.70 29.58
N SER A 56 11.75 -17.53 29.64
CA SER A 56 11.42 -18.86 29.10
C SER A 56 9.91 -19.17 29.15
N SER A 57 9.46 -20.19 28.39
CA SER A 57 8.28 -21.06 28.66
C SER A 57 6.86 -20.46 28.52
N THR A 58 5.76 -21.21 28.33
CA THR A 58 5.55 -22.68 28.21
C THR A 58 4.41 -23.02 27.22
N GLY A 59 4.55 -24.07 26.40
CA GLY A 59 3.46 -24.64 25.58
C GLY A 59 4.00 -25.50 24.43
N THR A 60 3.46 -26.70 24.19
CA THR A 60 4.05 -27.69 23.26
C THR A 60 3.29 -27.81 21.95
N GLU A 61 3.79 -27.14 20.93
CA GLU A 61 3.69 -27.55 19.51
C GLU A 61 5.12 -27.72 18.96
N GLY A 62 5.28 -28.43 17.85
CA GLY A 62 6.58 -28.77 17.25
C GLY A 62 7.28 -27.60 16.54
N SER A 63 7.31 -26.42 17.15
CA SER A 63 7.99 -25.25 16.60
C SER A 63 9.51 -25.41 16.67
N THR A 64 10.16 -25.46 15.52
CA THR A 64 11.63 -25.32 15.46
C THR A 64 11.96 -23.87 15.13
N THR A 65 12.39 -23.12 16.14
CA THR A 65 12.81 -21.72 16.00
C THR A 65 14.20 -21.67 15.38
N ILE A 66 14.27 -21.58 14.03
CA ILE A 66 15.53 -21.63 13.27
C ILE A 66 16.35 -20.33 13.42
N ALA A 67 15.69 -19.24 13.77
CA ALA A 67 16.22 -17.99 14.32
C ALA A 67 15.08 -17.35 15.14
N GLU A 68 15.36 -16.39 16.04
CA GLU A 68 14.32 -15.75 16.88
C GLU A 68 13.15 -15.15 16.08
N ASN A 69 13.40 -14.81 14.80
CA ASN A 69 12.42 -14.25 13.88
C ASN A 69 11.76 -15.29 12.94
N VAL A 70 11.99 -16.61 13.10
CA VAL A 70 11.47 -17.67 12.18
C VAL A 70 10.76 -18.78 12.95
N THR A 71 9.50 -19.02 12.62
CA THR A 71 8.66 -20.11 13.15
C THR A 71 8.33 -21.10 12.04
N VAL A 72 8.57 -22.39 12.25
CA VAL A 72 8.17 -23.47 11.33
C VAL A 72 7.04 -24.28 11.93
N LEU A 73 5.98 -24.53 11.14
CA LEU A 73 4.78 -25.30 11.48
C LEU A 73 4.58 -26.40 10.45
N THR A 74 4.89 -27.64 10.81
CA THR A 74 4.77 -28.82 9.91
C THR A 74 3.51 -29.61 10.19
N SER A 75 2.85 -30.08 9.13
CA SER A 75 1.60 -30.85 9.16
C SER A 75 1.59 -31.91 8.06
N ASP A 76 0.68 -32.88 8.13
CA ASP A 76 0.47 -33.89 7.06
C ASP A 76 0.09 -33.24 5.71
N SER A 77 -0.44 -32.01 5.72
CA SER A 77 -0.77 -31.21 4.53
C SER A 77 0.41 -30.44 3.93
N GLY A 78 1.54 -30.31 4.64
CA GLY A 78 2.68 -29.50 4.25
C GLY A 78 3.25 -28.65 5.40
N THR A 79 4.23 -27.81 5.07
CA THR A 79 4.96 -26.98 6.04
C THR A 79 4.71 -25.49 5.79
N VAL A 80 4.34 -24.77 6.85
CA VAL A 80 4.23 -23.31 6.86
C VAL A 80 5.41 -22.72 7.62
N ILE A 81 6.18 -21.85 6.97
CA ILE A 81 7.27 -21.09 7.57
C ILE A 81 6.79 -19.65 7.72
N ARG A 82 6.85 -19.09 8.93
CA ARG A 82 6.59 -17.67 9.18
C ARG A 82 7.88 -16.98 9.55
N PHE A 83 8.17 -15.82 8.97
CA PHE A 83 9.31 -15.00 9.40
C PHE A 83 8.95 -13.53 9.55
N LYS A 84 9.58 -12.88 10.54
CA LYS A 84 9.47 -11.43 10.76
C LYS A 84 10.62 -10.68 10.09
N THR A 85 10.32 -9.55 9.48
CA THR A 85 11.28 -8.60 8.91
C THR A 85 11.10 -7.21 9.52
N GLU A 86 12.20 -6.45 9.59
CA GLU A 86 12.23 -5.04 10.01
C GLU A 86 12.23 -4.07 8.81
N VAL A 87 12.36 -4.59 7.58
CA VAL A 87 12.41 -3.83 6.33
C VAL A 87 11.63 -4.56 5.24
N ILE A 88 10.92 -3.81 4.40
CA ILE A 88 10.25 -4.32 3.19
C ILE A 88 11.07 -3.84 1.99
N ASP A 89 11.87 -4.73 1.41
CA ASP A 89 12.72 -4.45 0.26
C ASP A 89 12.81 -5.65 -0.71
N GLU A 90 13.57 -5.49 -1.81
CA GLU A 90 13.76 -6.52 -2.85
C GLU A 90 14.35 -7.84 -2.32
N SER A 91 15.04 -7.83 -1.17
CA SER A 91 15.65 -9.04 -0.60
C SER A 91 14.61 -10.01 -0.02
N LEU A 92 13.41 -9.52 0.32
CA LEU A 92 12.34 -10.29 0.96
C LEU A 92 11.94 -11.53 0.14
N ILE A 93 11.85 -11.37 -1.19
CA ILE A 93 11.55 -12.43 -2.15
C ILE A 93 12.65 -13.52 -2.12
N GLY A 94 13.92 -13.09 -2.09
CA GLY A 94 15.07 -13.99 -1.99
C GLY A 94 15.12 -14.76 -0.66
N VAL A 95 14.78 -14.10 0.46
CA VAL A 95 14.68 -14.75 1.78
C VAL A 95 13.57 -15.79 1.80
N ALA A 96 12.37 -15.46 1.29
CA ALA A 96 11.26 -16.40 1.22
C ALA A 96 11.62 -17.64 0.39
N TYR A 97 12.24 -17.45 -0.78
CA TYR A 97 12.69 -18.54 -1.65
C TYR A 97 13.79 -19.39 -1.01
N ALA A 98 14.76 -18.78 -0.31
CA ALA A 98 15.81 -19.50 0.40
C ALA A 98 15.27 -20.35 1.56
N LEU A 99 14.28 -19.83 2.31
CA LEU A 99 13.59 -20.58 3.37
C LEU A 99 12.79 -21.76 2.78
N ALA A 100 12.05 -21.55 1.69
CA ALA A 100 11.31 -22.60 1.00
C ALA A 100 12.26 -23.70 0.50
N LYS A 101 13.37 -23.33 -0.15
CA LYS A 101 14.35 -24.30 -0.66
C LYS A 101 15.00 -25.12 0.46
N LYS A 102 15.38 -24.49 1.57
CA LYS A 102 15.95 -25.19 2.74
C LYS A 102 14.97 -26.21 3.32
N GLU A 103 13.68 -25.91 3.31
CA GLU A 103 12.66 -26.82 3.83
C GLU A 103 12.28 -27.93 2.83
N HIS A 104 12.43 -27.69 1.53
CA HIS A 104 12.39 -28.75 0.52
C HIS A 104 13.57 -29.71 0.66
N GLU A 105 14.77 -29.21 0.94
CA GLU A 105 15.95 -30.02 1.27
C GLU A 105 15.75 -30.87 2.55
N ASN A 106 14.81 -30.50 3.44
CA ASN A 106 14.39 -31.31 4.60
C ASN A 106 13.32 -32.38 4.26
N GLY A 107 12.79 -32.40 3.03
CA GLY A 107 11.81 -33.38 2.56
C GLY A 107 10.35 -32.89 2.50
N SER A 108 10.10 -31.59 2.69
CA SER A 108 8.77 -31.00 2.48
C SER A 108 8.52 -30.71 1.00
N GLU A 109 7.40 -31.17 0.44
CA GLU A 109 7.04 -30.91 -0.97
C GLU A 109 6.00 -29.78 -1.12
N ASN A 110 5.16 -29.58 -0.10
CA ASN A 110 4.18 -28.49 -0.06
C ASN A 110 4.63 -27.49 1.01
N ILE A 111 5.03 -26.30 0.59
CA ILE A 111 5.66 -25.29 1.45
C ILE A 111 5.00 -23.93 1.23
N ARG A 112 4.57 -23.30 2.31
CA ARG A 112 4.15 -21.89 2.30
C ARG A 112 5.07 -21.08 3.20
N VAL A 113 5.69 -20.02 2.67
CA VAL A 113 6.53 -19.11 3.44
C VAL A 113 5.84 -17.75 3.53
N GLU A 114 5.48 -17.34 4.74
CA GLU A 114 4.78 -16.10 5.05
C GLU A 114 5.74 -15.11 5.72
N ALA A 115 5.89 -13.93 5.13
CA ALA A 115 6.63 -12.81 5.69
C ALA A 115 5.69 -11.88 6.47
N TYR A 116 6.20 -11.32 7.57
CA TYR A 116 5.48 -10.37 8.43
C TYR A 116 6.35 -9.14 8.75
N PHE A 117 5.77 -7.94 8.65
CA PHE A 117 6.37 -6.70 9.14
C PHE A 117 5.72 -6.33 10.48
N GLY A 118 6.47 -6.41 11.57
CA GLY A 118 5.88 -6.34 12.92
C GLY A 118 4.92 -7.52 13.15
N ASP A 119 3.61 -7.25 13.17
CA ASP A 119 2.54 -8.27 13.23
C ASP A 119 1.68 -8.31 11.95
N GLU A 120 1.98 -7.47 10.95
CA GLU A 120 1.24 -7.40 9.69
C GLU A 120 1.79 -8.43 8.68
N PRO A 121 0.95 -9.31 8.09
CA PRO A 121 1.35 -10.15 6.96
C PRO A 121 1.69 -9.29 5.73
N ILE A 122 2.78 -9.59 5.01
CA ILE A 122 3.20 -8.78 3.85
C ILE A 122 3.40 -9.53 2.53
N LEU A 123 3.81 -10.80 2.58
CA LEU A 123 4.07 -11.61 1.38
C LEU A 123 3.94 -13.08 1.73
N ALA A 124 3.33 -13.88 0.86
CA ALA A 124 3.47 -15.33 0.88
C ALA A 124 4.15 -15.84 -0.39
N LEU A 125 4.98 -16.87 -0.23
CA LEU A 125 5.46 -17.74 -1.30
C LEU A 125 4.85 -19.12 -1.09
N THR A 126 4.18 -19.69 -2.10
CA THR A 126 3.67 -21.05 -2.07
C THR A 126 4.34 -21.90 -3.14
N VAL A 127 4.93 -23.02 -2.71
CA VAL A 127 5.53 -24.08 -3.53
C VAL A 127 4.70 -25.35 -3.31
N GLU A 128 4.20 -25.96 -4.38
CA GLU A 128 3.43 -27.20 -4.33
C GLU A 128 4.20 -28.31 -5.06
N ASN A 129 4.19 -29.53 -4.50
CA ASN A 129 4.86 -30.71 -5.09
C ASN A 129 6.36 -30.50 -5.44
N GLY A 130 7.06 -29.62 -4.70
CA GLY A 130 8.46 -29.27 -4.94
C GLY A 130 8.70 -28.42 -6.21
N ASP A 131 7.64 -27.90 -6.85
CA ASP A 131 7.76 -27.14 -8.10
C ASP A 131 8.14 -25.67 -7.84
N PHE A 132 9.45 -25.41 -7.80
CA PHE A 132 10.01 -24.07 -7.68
C PHE A 132 9.95 -23.25 -8.98
N ASP A 133 9.69 -23.88 -10.13
CA ASP A 133 9.57 -23.17 -11.42
C ASP A 133 8.16 -22.54 -11.56
N ASN A 134 7.15 -23.12 -10.90
CA ASN A 134 5.78 -22.61 -10.83
C ASN A 134 5.40 -22.08 -9.43
N ALA A 135 6.37 -21.71 -8.61
CA ALA A 135 6.12 -21.14 -7.29
C ALA A 135 5.34 -19.81 -7.37
N THR A 136 4.34 -19.64 -6.51
CA THR A 136 3.44 -18.48 -6.54
C THR A 136 3.75 -17.49 -5.43
N PHE A 137 3.83 -16.21 -5.77
CA PHE A 137 3.88 -15.11 -4.80
C PHE A 137 2.51 -14.47 -4.65
N GLU A 138 2.12 -14.19 -3.42
CA GLU A 138 0.82 -13.64 -3.03
C GLU A 138 1.04 -12.45 -2.10
N ASP A 139 0.42 -11.31 -2.41
CA ASP A 139 0.29 -10.20 -1.46
C ASP A 139 -0.79 -10.55 -0.43
N ILE A 140 -0.35 -10.77 0.81
CA ILE A 140 -1.21 -11.18 1.94
C ILE A 140 -1.47 -10.04 2.93
N ARG A 141 -1.09 -8.80 2.58
CA ARG A 141 -1.40 -7.59 3.37
C ARG A 141 -2.90 -7.46 3.58
N ARG A 142 -3.32 -7.05 4.77
CA ARG A 142 -4.73 -6.68 5.00
C ARG A 142 -5.10 -5.47 4.14
N PRO A 143 -6.35 -5.35 3.67
CA PRO A 143 -6.78 -4.22 2.84
C PRO A 143 -6.47 -2.87 3.47
N GLU A 144 -6.63 -2.74 4.80
CA GLU A 144 -6.29 -1.51 5.51
C GLU A 144 -4.81 -1.13 5.38
N PHE A 145 -3.90 -2.11 5.48
CA PHE A 145 -2.47 -1.87 5.42
C PHE A 145 -1.99 -1.64 3.99
N ARG A 146 -2.59 -2.30 2.98
CA ARG A 146 -2.35 -1.98 1.57
C ARG A 146 -2.66 -0.52 1.28
N ILE A 147 -3.86 -0.08 1.66
CA ILE A 147 -4.30 1.31 1.50
C ILE A 147 -3.34 2.27 2.22
N GLU A 148 -2.92 1.95 3.44
CA GLU A 148 -1.97 2.76 4.20
C GLU A 148 -0.61 2.90 3.48
N THR A 149 -0.04 1.81 2.99
CA THR A 149 1.27 1.84 2.31
C THR A 149 1.21 2.42 0.91
N ASP A 150 0.15 2.13 0.15
CA ASP A 150 0.05 2.46 -1.27
C ASP A 150 -0.38 3.94 -1.44
N LEU A 151 -1.08 4.51 -0.44
CA LEU A 151 -1.24 5.97 -0.31
C LEU A 151 0.08 6.69 0.04
N GLY A 152 1.11 5.99 0.51
CA GLY A 152 2.45 6.55 0.75
C GLY A 152 3.16 7.04 -0.52
N LEU A 153 2.61 6.78 -1.71
CA LEU A 153 3.04 7.37 -2.99
C LEU A 153 2.60 8.84 -3.16
N PHE A 154 1.69 9.32 -2.32
CA PHE A 154 1.23 10.72 -2.29
C PHE A 154 1.86 11.46 -1.11
N ASP A 155 1.89 12.79 -1.19
CA ASP A 155 2.34 13.67 -0.11
C ASP A 155 1.29 13.70 1.03
N VAL A 156 1.09 12.59 1.73
CA VAL A 156 0.10 12.42 2.81
C VAL A 156 0.68 11.79 4.07
N LEU A 157 0.04 12.09 5.20
CA LEU A 157 0.23 11.36 6.45
C LEU A 157 -1.09 10.66 6.79
N VAL A 158 -1.14 9.34 6.60
CA VAL A 158 -2.30 8.51 6.96
C VAL A 158 -2.34 8.33 8.48
N HIS A 159 -3.50 8.59 9.09
CA HIS A 159 -3.74 8.45 10.53
C HIS A 159 -4.53 7.21 10.88
N ASN A 160 -5.48 6.82 10.03
CA ASN A 160 -6.32 5.65 10.23
C ASN A 160 -6.93 5.19 8.89
N VAL A 161 -6.96 3.88 8.69
CA VAL A 161 -7.72 3.24 7.61
C VAL A 161 -8.76 2.32 8.23
N THR A 162 -9.97 2.30 7.66
CA THR A 162 -11.04 1.40 8.10
C THR A 162 -11.81 0.93 6.88
N VAL A 163 -11.73 -0.38 6.61
CA VAL A 163 -12.49 -1.01 5.53
C VAL A 163 -13.66 -1.79 6.11
N THR A 164 -14.80 -1.71 5.43
CA THR A 164 -16.02 -2.45 5.73
C THR A 164 -16.52 -3.11 4.45
N ASN A 165 -17.65 -3.81 4.51
CA ASN A 165 -18.28 -4.34 3.29
C ASN A 165 -18.79 -3.22 2.36
N ASP A 166 -19.17 -2.07 2.93
CA ASP A 166 -19.89 -1.01 2.19
C ASP A 166 -19.00 0.21 1.89
N THR A 167 -17.93 0.43 2.67
CA THR A 167 -17.12 1.66 2.61
C THR A 167 -15.67 1.40 3.01
N ALA A 168 -14.74 1.97 2.23
CA ALA A 168 -13.35 2.18 2.64
C ALA A 168 -13.16 3.64 3.05
N SER A 169 -12.73 3.86 4.29
CA SER A 169 -12.60 5.18 4.92
C SER A 169 -11.15 5.41 5.35
N VAL A 170 -10.54 6.51 4.91
CA VAL A 170 -9.17 6.91 5.26
C VAL A 170 -9.19 8.27 5.92
N SER A 171 -8.52 8.42 7.07
CA SER A 171 -8.23 9.72 7.68
C SER A 171 -6.78 10.09 7.42
N LEU A 172 -6.53 11.27 6.82
CA LEU A 172 -5.18 11.70 6.45
C LEU A 172 -4.99 13.22 6.54
N GLU A 173 -3.75 13.64 6.76
CA GLU A 173 -3.27 14.99 6.44
C GLU A 173 -2.66 14.99 5.03
N TYR A 174 -2.78 16.09 4.30
CA TYR A 174 -2.20 16.26 2.96
C TYR A 174 -1.20 17.41 2.95
N LEU A 175 0.03 17.13 2.51
CA LEU A 175 1.22 17.94 2.77
C LEU A 175 1.61 18.85 1.58
N ALA A 176 1.18 18.54 0.35
CA ALA A 176 1.50 19.33 -0.85
C ALA A 176 0.55 20.52 -1.14
N GLY A 177 -0.23 20.94 -0.15
CA GLY A 177 -1.12 22.11 -0.19
C GLY A 177 -2.54 21.86 -0.74
N GLU A 178 -3.52 22.66 -0.30
CA GLU A 178 -4.96 22.43 -0.56
C GLU A 178 -5.33 22.35 -2.06
N ASP A 179 -4.70 23.17 -2.91
CA ASP A 179 -4.97 23.16 -4.36
C ASP A 179 -4.49 21.85 -5.03
N SER A 180 -3.45 21.20 -4.48
CA SER A 180 -2.93 19.92 -4.97
C SER A 180 -3.77 18.73 -4.47
N PHE A 181 -4.40 18.83 -3.30
CA PHE A 181 -5.26 17.76 -2.76
C PHE A 181 -6.36 17.34 -3.76
N TRP A 182 -7.04 18.31 -4.39
CA TRP A 182 -8.11 18.02 -5.34
C TRP A 182 -7.63 17.36 -6.64
N ARG A 183 -6.39 17.64 -7.07
CA ARG A 183 -5.75 16.97 -8.22
C ARG A 183 -5.51 15.49 -7.92
N ASP A 184 -5.09 15.20 -6.69
CA ASP A 184 -4.68 13.84 -6.30
C ASP A 184 -5.84 13.05 -5.68
N TYR A 185 -6.92 13.69 -5.24
CA TYR A 185 -8.11 13.06 -4.63
C TYR A 185 -8.67 11.91 -5.46
N ALA A 186 -8.83 12.09 -6.77
CA ALA A 186 -9.34 11.04 -7.66
C ALA A 186 -8.37 9.85 -7.76
N ARG A 187 -7.05 10.10 -7.72
CA ARG A 187 -6.01 9.07 -7.77
C ARG A 187 -5.93 8.29 -6.46
N MET A 188 -5.93 8.99 -5.32
CA MET A 188 -6.01 8.39 -3.99
C MET A 188 -7.29 7.56 -3.84
N SER A 189 -8.43 8.08 -4.31
CA SER A 189 -9.70 7.35 -4.25
C SER A 189 -9.73 6.10 -5.13
N LEU A 190 -9.01 6.10 -6.27
CA LEU A 190 -8.84 4.92 -7.12
C LEU A 190 -7.90 3.90 -6.49
N ALA A 191 -6.77 4.31 -5.88
CA ALA A 191 -5.89 3.41 -5.14
C ALA A 191 -6.62 2.71 -3.99
N ILE A 192 -7.38 3.47 -3.18
CA ILE A 192 -8.24 2.91 -2.11
C ILE A 192 -9.25 1.89 -2.67
N LEU A 193 -9.81 2.14 -3.87
CA LEU A 193 -10.76 1.23 -4.50
C LEU A 193 -10.07 -0.01 -5.12
N GLU A 194 -8.83 0.08 -5.56
CA GLU A 194 -8.05 -1.06 -6.07
C GLU A 194 -7.71 -2.06 -4.96
N ASP A 195 -7.46 -1.58 -3.74
CA ASP A 195 -7.23 -2.41 -2.55
C ASP A 195 -8.51 -2.97 -1.91
N ALA A 196 -9.64 -2.27 -2.09
CA ALA A 196 -10.94 -2.67 -1.54
C ALA A 196 -12.07 -2.66 -2.60
N PRO A 197 -11.96 -3.43 -3.71
CA PRO A 197 -12.82 -3.30 -4.89
C PRO A 197 -14.29 -3.71 -4.69
N TRP A 198 -14.65 -4.27 -3.53
CA TRP A 198 -16.02 -4.62 -3.17
C TRP A 198 -16.82 -3.47 -2.55
N VAL A 199 -16.18 -2.39 -2.07
CA VAL A 199 -16.88 -1.32 -1.35
C VAL A 199 -17.77 -0.51 -2.27
N GLU A 200 -18.90 -0.01 -1.77
CA GLU A 200 -19.81 0.85 -2.53
C GLU A 200 -19.36 2.32 -2.58
N ARG A 201 -18.54 2.74 -1.60
CA ARG A 201 -18.10 4.13 -1.41
C ARG A 201 -16.65 4.19 -0.90
N VAL A 202 -15.90 5.16 -1.42
CA VAL A 202 -14.63 5.63 -0.85
C VAL A 202 -14.88 6.94 -0.11
N GLU A 203 -14.27 7.09 1.07
CA GLU A 203 -14.33 8.28 1.91
C GLU A 203 -12.92 8.67 2.39
N ILE A 204 -12.53 9.92 2.17
CA ILE A 204 -11.30 10.52 2.66
C ILE A 204 -11.67 11.64 3.62
N LEU A 205 -11.32 11.47 4.90
CA LEU A 205 -11.40 12.49 5.93
C LEU A 205 -10.08 13.27 5.90
N TYR A 206 -10.11 14.44 5.27
CA TYR A 206 -9.01 15.38 5.29
C TYR A 206 -8.95 16.06 6.67
N LEU A 207 -7.80 15.96 7.32
CA LEU A 207 -7.44 16.64 8.57
C LEU A 207 -6.49 17.79 8.23
N GLY A 208 -6.80 19.00 8.68
CA GLY A 208 -6.06 20.21 8.29
C GLY A 208 -6.60 21.50 8.90
N GLU A 209 -6.51 22.62 8.15
CA GLU A 209 -7.10 23.89 8.62
C GLU A 209 -8.62 23.75 8.85
N ARG A 210 -9.28 22.97 7.99
CA ARG A 210 -10.68 22.54 8.12
C ARG A 210 -10.73 21.02 7.99
N ASN A 211 -11.45 20.36 8.88
CA ASN A 211 -11.70 18.94 8.78
C ASN A 211 -12.85 18.72 7.81
N VAL A 212 -12.66 17.86 6.80
CA VAL A 212 -13.64 17.65 5.73
C VAL A 212 -13.72 16.18 5.36
N SER A 213 -14.92 15.60 5.40
CA SER A 213 -15.20 14.32 4.74
C SER A 213 -15.46 14.60 3.25
N VAL A 214 -14.69 13.95 2.39
CA VAL A 214 -14.85 13.95 0.93
C VAL A 214 -15.12 12.51 0.52
N SER A 215 -16.27 12.24 -0.10
CA SER A 215 -16.68 10.88 -0.43
C SER A 215 -17.29 10.76 -1.82
N VAL A 216 -17.13 9.59 -2.43
CA VAL A 216 -17.59 9.29 -3.79
C VAL A 216 -17.95 7.81 -3.91
N SER A 217 -18.99 7.50 -4.68
CA SER A 217 -19.36 6.10 -4.93
C SER A 217 -18.37 5.41 -5.87
N SER A 218 -18.09 4.12 -5.64
CA SER A 218 -17.17 3.33 -6.46
C SER A 218 -17.61 3.27 -7.93
N ASN A 219 -18.92 3.20 -8.18
CA ASN A 219 -19.48 3.30 -9.53
C ASN A 219 -19.18 4.65 -10.22
N ALA A 220 -19.18 5.77 -9.48
CA ALA A 220 -18.81 7.06 -10.06
C ALA A 220 -17.30 7.15 -10.34
N LEU A 221 -16.44 6.61 -9.46
CA LEU A 221 -15.00 6.49 -9.71
C LEU A 221 -14.70 5.67 -10.96
N LEU A 222 -15.29 4.47 -11.09
CA LEU A 222 -15.06 3.59 -12.23
C LEU A 222 -15.56 4.20 -13.55
N LYS A 223 -16.66 4.97 -13.52
CA LYS A 223 -17.15 5.70 -14.69
C LYS A 223 -16.33 6.92 -15.08
N ALA A 224 -15.75 7.62 -14.10
CA ALA A 224 -14.78 8.66 -14.38
C ALA A 224 -13.51 8.07 -15.00
N LEU A 225 -13.05 6.91 -14.51
CA LEU A 225 -11.92 6.18 -15.08
C LEU A 225 -12.20 5.65 -16.50
N SER A 226 -13.41 5.17 -16.80
CA SER A 226 -13.79 4.71 -18.15
C SER A 226 -14.11 5.84 -19.13
N GLY A 227 -14.16 7.10 -18.68
CA GLY A 227 -14.56 8.25 -19.49
C GLY A 227 -16.07 8.35 -19.75
N GLU A 228 -16.89 7.62 -18.99
CA GLU A 228 -18.36 7.69 -19.02
C GLU A 228 -18.94 8.91 -18.30
N LEU A 229 -18.18 9.57 -17.42
CA LEU A 229 -18.53 10.85 -16.78
C LEU A 229 -17.61 11.96 -17.27
N SER A 230 -18.17 13.14 -17.53
CA SER A 230 -17.36 14.35 -17.70
C SER A 230 -16.70 14.78 -16.37
N PRO A 231 -15.66 15.63 -16.40
CA PRO A 231 -15.06 16.19 -15.18
C PRO A 231 -16.08 16.93 -14.29
N GLU A 232 -17.05 17.62 -14.90
CA GLU A 232 -18.14 18.29 -14.20
C GLU A 232 -19.11 17.28 -13.55
N GLU A 233 -19.53 16.24 -14.28
CA GLU A 233 -20.42 15.20 -13.77
C GLU A 233 -19.77 14.38 -12.64
N PHE A 234 -18.45 14.15 -12.71
CA PHE A 234 -17.69 13.57 -11.61
C PHE A 234 -17.61 14.52 -10.42
N GLY A 235 -17.35 15.82 -10.65
CA GLY A 235 -17.35 16.84 -9.59
C GLY A 235 -18.68 16.93 -8.84
N ASP A 236 -19.81 16.85 -9.55
CA ASP A 236 -21.15 16.81 -8.96
C ASP A 236 -21.45 15.49 -8.22
N ALA A 237 -20.74 14.41 -8.54
CA ALA A 237 -20.85 13.12 -7.84
C ALA A 237 -20.02 13.04 -6.54
N VAL A 238 -19.07 13.97 -6.32
CA VAL A 238 -18.27 14.05 -5.09
C VAL A 238 -19.06 14.79 -4.00
N LYS A 239 -19.26 14.12 -2.87
CA LYS A 239 -19.95 14.67 -1.69
C LYS A 239 -18.92 15.20 -0.69
N ILE A 240 -19.03 16.49 -0.38
CA ILE A 240 -18.17 17.20 0.58
C ILE A 240 -18.98 17.58 1.83
N VAL A 241 -18.47 17.25 3.01
CA VAL A 241 -19.07 17.59 4.32
C VAL A 241 -18.00 18.19 5.23
N GLU A 242 -18.19 19.45 5.64
CA GLU A 242 -17.33 20.10 6.65
C GLU A 242 -17.65 19.48 8.04
N LEU A 243 -16.62 19.04 8.75
CA LEU A 243 -16.72 18.41 10.06
C LEU A 243 -16.51 19.48 11.14
N GLU A 244 -17.32 19.47 12.19
CA GLU A 244 -17.15 20.38 13.32
C GLU A 244 -15.83 20.05 14.05
N LYS A 245 -15.10 21.07 14.49
CA LYS A 245 -13.96 20.88 15.40
C LYS A 245 -14.50 20.70 16.82
N GLU A 246 -14.23 19.55 17.42
CA GLU A 246 -14.31 19.36 18.88
C GLU A 246 -13.21 20.15 19.61
#